data_AF-J9WC61-F1
#
_entry.id   AF-J9WC61-F1
#
_cell.length_a   1.000
_cell.length_b   1.000
_cell.length_c   1.000
_cell.angle_alpha   90.00
_cell.angle_beta   90.00
_cell.angle_gamma   90.00
#
_symmetry.space_group_name_H-M   'P 1'
#
loop_
_entity.id
_entity.type
_entity.pdbx_description
1 polymer ?
#
loop_
_entity_poly.entity_id
_entity_poly.type
_entity_poly.pdbx_seq_one_letter_code
_entity_poly.pdbx_strand_id
1 'polypeptide(L)'
;MMLAVAAGQFKGPDYRGMIKQDMDLLDRLPPDATDRRADLQRTIDARIDDMVEAADRSRALRRAALSYQGNWRDVVLLLCAVLFTIVWWNVSHARSSWLPMFILLIVLSVVAAAYAFRGVLRAASAFVRKRRGRPD
;
A
#
# COMPACT_ATOMS: atom_id res chain seq x y z
N MET A 1 -14.66 0.15 23.27
CA MET A 1 -14.87 -0.37 21.90
C MET A 1 -15.58 0.68 21.04
N MET A 2 -14.87 1.73 20.62
CA MET A 2 -15.42 2.77 19.70
C MET A 2 -14.32 3.29 18.76
N LEU A 3 -13.62 2.37 18.10
CA LEU A 3 -12.67 2.70 17.02
C LEU A 3 -12.87 1.82 15.76
N ALA A 4 -13.82 0.88 15.79
CA ALA A 4 -14.07 -0.04 14.67
C ALA A 4 -15.17 0.45 13.70
N VAL A 5 -15.96 1.46 14.05
CA VAL A 5 -17.10 1.94 13.23
C VAL A 5 -16.68 3.03 12.22
N ALA A 6 -15.55 3.71 12.42
CA ALA A 6 -15.14 4.80 11.54
C ALA A 6 -14.44 4.36 10.23
N ALA A 7 -13.99 3.11 10.11
CA ALA A 7 -13.27 2.64 8.93
C ALA A 7 -14.18 2.23 7.75
N GLY A 8 -15.49 2.05 7.99
CA GLY A 8 -16.45 1.54 6.99
C GLY A 8 -17.09 2.60 6.09
N GLN A 9 -17.03 3.89 6.46
CA GLN A 9 -17.70 4.96 5.72
C GLN A 9 -16.85 5.63 4.64
N PHE A 10 -15.55 5.38 4.59
CA PHE A 10 -14.67 5.93 3.54
C PHE A 10 -14.61 5.03 2.31
N LYS A 11 -15.77 4.60 1.80
CA LYS A 11 -15.85 4.19 0.40
C LYS A 11 -15.75 5.47 -0.41
N GLY A 12 -14.57 5.72 -1.00
CA GLY A 12 -14.34 6.91 -1.83
C GLY A 12 -15.44 7.08 -2.88
N PRO A 13 -15.66 8.31 -3.38
CA PRO A 13 -16.76 8.62 -4.28
C PRO A 13 -16.82 7.62 -5.45
N ASP A 14 -18.01 7.10 -5.76
CA ASP A 14 -18.19 6.20 -6.90
C ASP A 14 -18.26 7.01 -8.20
N TYR A 15 -17.10 7.51 -8.63
CA TYR A 15 -16.95 8.30 -9.85
C TYR A 15 -17.53 7.58 -11.08
N ARG A 16 -17.39 6.25 -11.16
CA ARG A 16 -17.90 5.46 -12.29
C ARG A 16 -19.42 5.42 -12.32
N GLY A 17 -20.06 5.24 -11.16
CA GLY A 17 -21.51 5.29 -11.02
C GLY A 17 -22.08 6.66 -11.40
N MET A 18 -21.44 7.73 -10.92
CA MET A 18 -21.84 9.11 -11.20
C MET A 18 -21.68 9.47 -12.70
N ILE A 19 -20.54 9.16 -13.32
CA ILE A 19 -20.31 9.40 -14.76
C ILE A 19 -21.37 8.67 -15.61
N LYS A 20 -21.68 7.41 -15.27
CA LYS A 20 -22.68 6.63 -16.01
C LYS A 20 -24.07 7.27 -15.93
N GLN A 21 -24.44 7.79 -14.76
CA GLN A 21 -25.71 8.48 -14.57
C GLN A 21 -25.76 9.80 -15.37
N ASP A 22 -24.67 10.57 -15.35
CA ASP A 22 -24.57 11.83 -16.09
C ASP A 22 -24.64 11.59 -17.62
N MET A 23 -24.08 10.48 -18.11
CA MET A 23 -24.18 10.06 -19.52
C MET A 23 -25.59 9.63 -19.92
N ASP A 24 -26.30 8.86 -19.08
CA ASP A 24 -27.70 8.50 -19.32
C ASP A 24 -28.61 9.74 -19.35
N LEU A 25 -28.31 10.76 -18.55
CA LEU A 25 -29.00 12.05 -18.60
C LEU A 25 -28.72 12.81 -19.91
N LEU A 26 -27.48 12.78 -20.40
CA LEU A 26 -27.10 13.43 -21.66
C LEU A 26 -27.79 12.81 -22.88
N ASP A 27 -28.01 11.49 -22.85
CA ASP A 27 -28.72 10.75 -23.90
C ASP A 27 -30.23 11.03 -23.91
N ARG A 28 -30.79 11.38 -22.74
CA ARG A 28 -32.22 11.72 -22.60
C ARG A 28 -32.51 13.19 -22.89
N LEU A 29 -31.50 14.05 -22.95
CA LEU A 29 -31.68 15.47 -23.23
C LEU A 29 -32.08 15.68 -24.70
N PRO A 30 -33.05 16.58 -24.99
CA PRO A 30 -33.41 16.89 -26.36
C PRO A 30 -32.19 17.38 -27.16
N PRO A 31 -31.99 16.91 -28.41
CA PRO A 31 -30.80 17.24 -29.20
C PRO A 31 -30.69 18.74 -29.53
N ASP A 32 -31.81 19.44 -29.51
CA ASP A 32 -31.99 20.88 -29.67
C ASP A 32 -31.56 21.70 -28.45
N ALA A 33 -31.39 21.08 -27.27
CA ALA A 33 -30.92 21.76 -26.06
C ALA A 33 -29.38 21.85 -25.99
N THR A 34 -28.76 22.40 -27.02
CA THR A 34 -27.29 22.41 -27.23
C THR A 34 -26.51 22.94 -26.04
N ASP A 35 -26.96 24.04 -25.43
CA ASP A 35 -26.23 24.70 -24.33
C ASP A 35 -26.23 23.84 -23.06
N ARG A 36 -27.40 23.25 -22.72
CA ARG A 36 -27.53 22.36 -21.56
C ARG A 36 -26.75 21.06 -21.75
N ARG A 37 -26.71 20.52 -22.97
CA ARG A 37 -25.86 19.36 -23.30
C ARG A 37 -24.38 19.71 -23.15
N ALA A 38 -23.95 20.87 -23.63
CA ALA A 38 -22.57 21.32 -23.51
C ALA A 38 -22.14 21.56 -22.05
N ASP A 39 -23.02 22.12 -21.21
CA ASP A 39 -22.75 22.31 -19.79
C ASP A 39 -22.64 20.97 -19.04
N LEU A 40 -23.52 20.02 -19.35
CA LEU A 40 -23.47 18.68 -18.77
C LEU A 40 -22.20 17.93 -19.23
N GLN A 41 -21.84 18.05 -20.50
CA GLN A 41 -20.60 17.49 -21.05
C GLN A 41 -19.37 18.00 -20.29
N ARG A 42 -19.27 19.33 -20.06
CA ARG A 42 -18.19 19.93 -19.27
C ARG A 42 -18.10 19.37 -17.85
N THR A 43 -19.24 19.10 -17.22
CA THR A 43 -19.27 18.53 -15.86
C THR A 43 -18.78 17.08 -15.85
N ILE A 44 -19.14 16.30 -16.88
CA ILE A 44 -18.69 14.91 -17.03
C ILE A 44 -17.18 14.87 -17.26
N ASP A 45 -16.66 15.74 -18.12
CA ASP A 45 -15.23 15.82 -18.43
C ASP A 45 -14.42 16.15 -17.16
N ALA A 46 -14.84 17.15 -16.38
CA ALA A 46 -14.20 17.48 -15.11
C ALA A 46 -14.21 16.30 -14.11
N ARG A 47 -15.31 15.54 -14.07
CA ARG A 47 -15.41 14.36 -13.20
C ARG A 47 -14.51 13.21 -13.68
N ILE A 48 -14.31 13.07 -14.99
CA ILE A 48 -13.35 12.12 -15.56
C ILE A 48 -11.92 12.52 -15.16
N ASP A 49 -11.59 13.81 -15.27
CA ASP A 49 -10.28 14.32 -14.88
C ASP A 49 -9.97 14.06 -13.40
N ASP A 50 -10.93 14.33 -12.51
CA ASP A 50 -10.81 14.01 -11.08
C ASP A 50 -10.56 12.51 -10.83
N MET A 51 -11.27 11.64 -11.56
CA MET A 51 -11.09 10.19 -11.46
C MET A 51 -9.69 9.76 -11.93
N VAL A 52 -9.20 10.37 -13.01
CA VAL A 52 -7.85 10.11 -13.55
C VAL A 52 -6.79 10.58 -12.55
N GLU A 53 -6.92 11.78 -12.01
CA GLU A 53 -5.98 12.32 -11.03
C GLU A 53 -5.94 11.45 -9.76
N ALA A 54 -7.10 11.05 -9.24
CA ALA A 54 -7.18 10.16 -8.09
C ALA A 54 -6.51 8.80 -8.37
N ALA A 55 -6.72 8.25 -9.58
CA ALA A 55 -6.07 7.02 -10.00
C ALA A 55 -4.54 7.18 -10.10
N ASP A 56 -4.06 8.28 -10.65
CA ASP A 56 -2.63 8.54 -10.82
C ASP A 56 -1.95 8.85 -9.49
N ARG A 57 -2.61 9.57 -8.58
CA ARG A 57 -2.16 9.74 -7.19
C ARG A 57 -2.04 8.40 -6.48
N SER A 58 -3.03 7.51 -6.65
CA SER A 58 -2.98 6.16 -6.07
C SER A 58 -1.82 5.32 -6.63
N ARG A 59 -1.52 5.45 -7.93
CA ARG A 59 -0.39 4.78 -8.59
C ARG A 59 0.94 5.38 -8.15
N ALA A 60 1.03 6.69 -7.99
CA ALA A 60 2.21 7.39 -7.49
C ALA A 60 2.51 6.97 -6.05
N LEU A 61 1.50 6.93 -5.17
CA LEU A 61 1.63 6.43 -3.80
C LEU A 61 2.06 4.96 -3.77
N ARG A 62 1.49 4.10 -4.63
CA ARG A 62 1.95 2.71 -4.75
C ARG A 62 3.39 2.61 -5.23
N ARG A 63 3.80 3.43 -6.20
CA ARG A 63 5.18 3.47 -6.69
C ARG A 63 6.14 3.95 -5.60
N ALA A 64 5.76 4.96 -4.82
CA ALA A 64 6.53 5.45 -3.68
C ALA A 64 6.61 4.40 -2.54
N ALA A 65 5.52 3.68 -2.27
CA ALA A 65 5.53 2.59 -1.30
C ALA A 65 6.39 1.39 -1.77
N LEU A 66 6.38 1.09 -3.08
CA LEU A 66 7.22 0.05 -3.67
C LEU A 66 8.69 0.45 -3.73
N SER A 67 9.02 1.73 -3.98
CA SER A 67 10.40 2.21 -3.88
C SER A 67 10.90 2.22 -2.43
N TYR A 68 10.02 2.50 -1.46
CA TYR A 68 10.34 2.35 -0.03
C TYR A 68 10.60 0.89 0.37
N GLN A 69 10.03 -0.08 -0.36
CA GLN A 69 10.25 -1.51 -0.14
C GLN A 69 11.68 -1.97 -0.51
N GLY A 70 12.45 -1.18 -1.26
CA GLY A 70 13.81 -1.51 -1.68
C GLY A 70 14.89 -1.35 -0.59
N ASN A 71 14.67 -0.47 0.40
CA ASN A 71 15.71 -0.11 1.38
C ASN A 71 15.66 -0.92 2.69
N TRP A 72 14.59 -1.69 2.91
CA TRP A 72 14.40 -2.44 4.15
C TRP A 72 15.46 -3.52 4.36
N ARG A 73 15.89 -4.19 3.28
CA ARG A 73 16.97 -5.19 3.34
C ARG A 73 18.23 -4.57 3.92
N ASP A 74 18.60 -3.40 3.45
CA ASP A 74 19.87 -2.77 3.80
C ASP A 74 19.81 -2.19 5.22
N VAL A 75 18.65 -1.70 5.68
CA VAL A 75 18.41 -1.32 7.08
C VAL A 75 18.54 -2.53 8.03
N VAL A 76 17.98 -3.68 7.67
CA VAL A 76 18.11 -4.91 8.47
C VAL A 76 19.57 -5.41 8.47
N LEU A 77 20.25 -5.35 7.33
CA LEU A 77 21.67 -5.73 7.23
C LEU A 77 22.57 -4.79 8.03
N LEU A 78 22.34 -3.48 7.98
CA LEU A 78 23.04 -2.50 8.80
C LEU A 78 22.83 -2.78 10.29
N LEU A 79 21.59 -3.05 10.69
CA LEU A 79 21.23 -3.35 12.07
C LEU A 79 21.89 -4.65 12.56
N CYS A 80 21.91 -5.70 11.73
CA CYS A 80 22.65 -6.93 12.00
C CYS A 80 24.16 -6.68 12.15
N ALA A 81 24.76 -5.92 11.24
CA ALA A 81 26.20 -5.65 11.28
C ALA A 81 26.59 -4.84 12.52
N VAL A 82 25.84 -3.79 12.87
CA VAL A 82 26.08 -2.98 14.08
C VAL A 82 25.92 -3.81 15.34
N LEU A 83 24.85 -4.61 15.45
CA LEU A 83 24.65 -5.49 16.60
C LEU A 83 25.79 -6.50 16.73
N PHE A 84 26.23 -7.09 15.63
CA PHE A 84 27.37 -8.00 15.61
C PHE A 84 28.66 -7.32 16.09
N THR A 85 28.98 -6.13 15.59
CA THR A 85 30.18 -5.39 15.99
C THR A 85 30.16 -4.99 17.47
N ILE A 86 29.01 -4.54 17.98
CA ILE A 86 28.86 -4.19 19.41
C ILE A 86 29.04 -5.43 20.29
N VAL A 87 28.43 -6.56 19.91
CA VAL A 87 28.54 -7.83 20.64
C VAL A 87 29.97 -8.34 20.65
N TRP A 88 30.63 -8.33 19.49
CA TRP A 88 32.02 -8.77 19.35
C TRP A 88 32.97 -7.94 20.22
N TRP A 89 32.77 -6.62 20.25
CA TRP A 89 33.64 -5.72 21.00
C TRP A 89 33.46 -5.81 22.52
N ASN A 90 32.26 -6.19 22.99
CA ASN A 90 31.95 -6.24 24.43
C ASN A 90 32.15 -7.64 25.06
N VAL A 91 32.69 -8.61 24.32
CA VAL A 91 32.96 -9.96 24.81
C VAL A 91 34.31 -10.04 25.53
N SER A 92 34.28 -10.34 26.84
CA SER A 92 35.46 -10.83 27.56
C SER A 92 35.72 -12.30 27.18
N HIS A 93 36.85 -12.60 26.56
CA HIS A 93 37.18 -13.91 25.97
C HIS A 93 37.45 -15.04 27.02
N ALA A 94 37.11 -14.82 28.28
CA ALA A 94 37.62 -15.60 29.40
C ALA A 94 36.58 -16.49 30.13
N ARG A 95 35.28 -16.51 29.78
CA ARG A 95 34.33 -17.50 30.32
C ARG A 95 33.21 -17.88 29.33
N SER A 96 32.88 -19.18 29.29
CA SER A 96 32.73 -19.91 28.01
C SER A 96 31.31 -20.24 27.48
N SER A 97 30.16 -19.93 28.09
CA SER A 97 28.90 -20.50 27.53
C SER A 97 27.58 -19.75 27.66
N TRP A 98 27.51 -18.62 28.36
CA TRP A 98 26.21 -17.96 28.56
C TRP A 98 25.87 -16.91 27.48
N LEU A 99 26.86 -16.12 27.08
CA LEU A 99 26.74 -15.08 26.07
C LEU A 99 26.38 -15.60 24.65
N PRO A 100 26.91 -16.75 24.19
CA PRO A 100 26.53 -17.33 22.90
C PRO A 100 25.06 -17.74 22.82
N MET A 101 24.50 -18.24 23.92
CA MET A 101 23.12 -18.69 23.99
C MET A 101 22.14 -17.50 23.92
N PHE A 102 22.49 -16.38 24.55
CA PHE A 102 21.72 -15.14 24.45
C PHE A 102 21.78 -14.51 23.05
N ILE A 103 22.95 -14.55 22.39
CA ILE A 103 23.11 -14.08 21.01
C ILE A 103 22.32 -14.97 20.05
N LEU A 104 22.37 -16.30 20.24
CA LEU A 104 21.58 -17.24 19.46
C LEU A 104 20.08 -16.90 19.55
N LEU A 105 19.57 -16.56 20.74
CA LEU A 105 18.18 -16.16 20.93
C LEU A 105 17.84 -14.85 20.20
N ILE A 106 18.71 -13.83 20.26
CA ILE A 106 18.52 -12.58 19.51
C ILE A 106 18.51 -12.84 18.00
N VAL A 107 19.43 -13.64 17.48
CA VAL A 107 19.46 -14.01 16.06
C VAL A 107 18.20 -14.80 15.67
N LEU A 108 17.77 -15.75 16.50
CA LEU A 108 16.56 -16.54 16.25
C LEU A 108 15.32 -15.63 16.22
N SER A 109 15.24 -14.64 17.10
CA SER A 109 14.17 -13.64 17.11
C SER A 109 14.20 -12.75 15.86
N VAL A 110 15.37 -12.31 15.40
CA VAL A 110 15.51 -11.52 14.17
C VAL A 110 15.12 -12.35 12.94
N VAL A 111 15.53 -13.62 12.87
CA VAL A 111 15.16 -14.53 11.77
C VAL A 111 13.66 -14.83 11.78
N ALA A 112 13.08 -15.09 12.95
CA ALA A 112 11.64 -15.28 13.10
C ALA A 112 10.86 -14.04 12.68
N ALA A 113 11.31 -12.85 13.09
CA ALA A 113 10.71 -11.58 12.68
C ALA A 113 10.82 -11.38 11.16
N ALA A 114 11.96 -11.69 10.53
CA ALA A 114 12.13 -11.61 9.09
C ALA A 114 11.22 -12.57 8.33
N TYR A 115 11.04 -13.80 8.81
CA TYR A 115 10.14 -14.78 8.20
C TYR A 115 8.66 -14.41 8.37
N ALA A 116 8.26 -13.92 9.55
CA ALA A 116 6.92 -13.39 9.79
C ALA A 116 6.62 -12.22 8.85
N PHE A 117 7.58 -11.30 8.68
CA PHE A 117 7.44 -10.17 7.77
C PHE A 117 7.38 -10.62 6.30
N ARG A 118 8.17 -11.61 5.87
CA ARG A 118 8.05 -12.21 4.52
C ARG A 118 6.71 -12.90 4.30
N GLY A 119 6.13 -13.51 5.33
CA GLY A 119 4.79 -14.09 5.29
C GLY A 119 3.70 -13.04 5.07
N VAL A 120 3.77 -11.92 5.80
CA VAL A 120 2.86 -10.77 5.65
C VAL A 120 3.01 -10.12 4.26
N LEU A 121 4.24 -9.95 3.78
CA LEU A 121 4.50 -9.42 2.43
C LEU A 121 3.99 -10.36 1.32
N ARG A 122 4.09 -11.68 1.50
CA ARG A 122 3.48 -12.65 0.56
C ARG A 122 1.96 -12.57 0.58
N ALA A 123 1.34 -12.49 1.74
CA ALA A 123 -0.12 -12.33 1.88
C ALA A 123 -0.62 -11.02 1.24
N ALA A 124 0.09 -9.92 1.46
CA ALA A 124 -0.19 -8.64 0.81
C ALA A 124 -0.01 -8.73 -0.72
N SER A 125 1.05 -9.39 -1.20
CA SER A 125 1.27 -9.59 -2.65
C SER A 125 0.21 -10.49 -3.30
N ALA A 126 -0.32 -11.49 -2.57
CA ALA A 126 -1.39 -12.37 -3.03
C ALA A 126 -2.72 -11.62 -3.13
N PHE A 127 -3.01 -10.72 -2.18
CA PHE A 127 -4.17 -9.84 -2.23
C PHE A 127 -4.11 -8.86 -3.41
N VAL A 128 -2.91 -8.34 -3.70
CA VAL A 128 -2.67 -7.48 -4.87
C VAL A 128 -2.83 -8.25 -6.19
N ARG A 129 -2.38 -9.51 -6.24
CA ARG A 129 -2.52 -10.37 -7.43
C ARG A 129 -3.96 -10.80 -7.69
N LYS A 130 -4.74 -11.10 -6.63
CA LYS A 130 -6.15 -11.46 -6.73
C LYS A 130 -7.02 -10.33 -7.31
N ARG A 131 -6.64 -9.06 -7.10
CA ARG A 131 -7.29 -7.91 -7.76
C ARG A 131 -6.94 -7.74 -9.24
N ARG A 132 -5.88 -8.39 -9.72
CA ARG A 132 -5.41 -8.32 -11.11
C ARG A 132 -5.92 -9.47 -11.99
N GLY A 133 -6.57 -10.47 -11.39
CA GLY A 133 -7.13 -11.65 -12.04
C GLY A 133 -8.65 -11.64 -12.13
N ARG A 134 -9.28 -10.47 -12.31
CA ARG A 134 -10.67 -10.39 -12.74
C ARG A 134 -10.66 -10.00 -14.22
N PRO A 135 -10.48 -10.97 -15.15
CA PRO A 135 -10.78 -10.74 -16.54
C PRO A 135 -12.30 -10.63 -16.69
N ASP A 136 -12.70 -9.69 -17.52
CA ASP A 136 -14.06 -9.55 -18.04
C ASP A 136 -14.48 -10.79 -18.84
#